data_AF-A0A6L3X8N2-F1
#
_entry.id   AF-A0A6L3X8N2-F1
#
_cell.length_a   1.000
_cell.length_b   1.000
_cell.length_c   1.000
_cell.angle_alpha   90.00
_cell.angle_beta   90.00
_cell.angle_gamma   90.00
#
_symmetry.space_group_name_H-M   'P 1'
#
loop_
_entity.id
_entity.type
_entity.pdbx_description
1 polymer ?
#
loop_
_entity_poly.entity_id
_entity_poly.type
_entity_poly.pdbx_seq_one_letter_code
_entity_poly.pdbx_strand_id
1 'polypeptide(L)'
;GMLAYSEMIAEKIRTASRAKLAAHKPMAAPATLKAGPLLSSEKLLVIGASTGGTEAFRHVLQPLPLSSPGILITQHMPPGFTRSFAERLNKLCQISV
;
A
#
# COMPACT_ATOMS: atom_id res chain seq x y z
N GLY A 1 -17.84 29.40 -8.50
CA GLY A 1 -17.45 30.26 -7.35
C GLY A 1 -17.46 29.45 -6.06
N MET A 2 -17.01 30.03 -4.94
CA MET A 2 -16.90 29.33 -3.65
C MET A 2 -18.21 28.69 -3.17
N LEU A 3 -19.37 29.30 -3.46
CA LEU A 3 -20.70 28.76 -3.13
C LEU A 3 -20.97 27.41 -3.82
N ALA A 4 -20.76 27.33 -5.14
CA ALA A 4 -20.91 26.07 -5.89
C ALA A 4 -19.96 24.96 -5.39
N TYR A 5 -18.76 25.34 -4.95
CA TYR A 5 -17.81 24.40 -4.34
C TYR A 5 -18.32 23.86 -2.99
N SER A 6 -18.93 24.73 -2.17
CA SER A 6 -19.51 24.36 -0.88
C SER A 6 -20.70 23.41 -1.04
N GLU A 7 -21.54 23.64 -2.05
CA GLU A 7 -22.68 22.76 -2.37
C GLU A 7 -22.19 21.39 -2.85
N MET A 8 -21.22 21.34 -3.75
CA MET A 8 -20.61 20.09 -4.23
C MET A 8 -20.02 19.27 -3.08
N ILE A 9 -19.31 19.92 -2.15
CA ILE A 9 -18.73 19.23 -0.99
C ILE A 9 -19.86 18.71 -0.08
N ALA A 10 -20.85 19.54 0.23
CA ALA A 10 -21.97 19.14 1.08
C ALA A 10 -22.75 17.97 0.48
N GLU A 11 -22.95 17.95 -0.83
CA GLU A 11 -23.58 16.83 -1.54
C GLU A 11 -22.75 15.54 -1.43
N LYS A 12 -21.44 15.61 -1.70
CA LYS A 12 -20.54 14.45 -1.55
C LYS A 12 -20.56 13.88 -0.13
N ILE A 13 -20.58 14.75 0.88
CA ILE A 13 -20.68 14.35 2.29
C ILE A 13 -22.01 13.64 2.57
N ARG A 14 -23.16 14.20 2.12
CA ARG A 14 -24.48 13.57 2.32
C ARG A 14 -24.61 12.23 1.60
N THR A 15 -24.01 12.10 0.42
CA THR A 15 -23.97 10.85 -0.34
C THR A 15 -23.13 9.80 0.39
N ALA A 16 -21.93 10.18 0.87
CA ALA A 16 -21.07 9.29 1.63
C ALA A 16 -21.71 8.85 2.97
N SER A 17 -22.41 9.74 3.68
CA SER A 17 -23.01 9.42 4.99
C SER A 17 -24.15 8.41 4.91
N ARG A 18 -24.79 8.29 3.74
CA ARG A 18 -25.87 7.32 3.47
C ARG A 18 -25.37 6.04 2.82
N ALA A 19 -24.08 5.95 2.49
CA ALA A 19 -23.51 4.78 1.84
C ALA A 19 -23.52 3.58 2.82
N LYS A 20 -24.19 2.50 2.43
CA LYS A 20 -24.12 1.22 3.14
C LYS A 20 -22.86 0.49 2.71
N LEU A 21 -21.76 0.72 3.43
CA LEU A 21 -20.52 0.00 3.22
C LEU A 21 -20.60 -1.38 3.90
N ALA A 22 -20.16 -2.42 3.20
CA ALA A 22 -19.91 -3.70 3.85
C ALA A 22 -18.83 -3.50 4.92
N ALA A 23 -19.02 -4.10 6.10
CA ALA A 23 -18.01 -4.05 7.15
C ALA A 23 -16.70 -4.64 6.60
N HIS A 24 -15.65 -3.81 6.52
CA HIS A 24 -14.34 -4.31 6.14
C HIS A 24 -13.84 -5.22 7.26
N LYS A 25 -13.82 -6.53 7.00
CA LYS A 25 -13.26 -7.50 7.95
C LYS A 25 -11.80 -7.11 8.18
N PRO A 26 -11.38 -6.85 9.43
CA PRO A 26 -9.98 -6.55 9.70
C PRO A 26 -9.13 -7.73 9.19
N MET A 27 -8.25 -7.44 8.23
CA MET A 27 -7.33 -8.42 7.71
C MET A 27 -6.33 -8.74 8.82
N ALA A 28 -6.10 -10.03 9.09
CA ALA A 28 -5.19 -10.45 10.15
C ALA A 28 -3.80 -9.82 9.94
N ALA A 29 -3.10 -9.54 11.04
CA ALA A 29 -1.75 -8.99 10.95
C ALA A 29 -0.86 -9.93 10.10
N PRO A 30 -0.07 -9.37 9.16
CA PRO A 30 0.78 -10.19 8.33
C PRO A 30 1.81 -10.95 9.18
N ALA A 31 1.74 -12.28 9.18
CA ALA A 31 2.73 -13.14 9.81
C ALA A 31 3.94 -13.31 8.88
N THR A 32 5.15 -13.31 9.42
CA THR A 32 6.37 -13.53 8.64
C THR A 32 6.34 -14.88 7.92
N LEU A 33 6.60 -14.86 6.61
CA LEU A 33 6.71 -16.06 5.79
C LEU A 33 8.03 -16.78 6.09
N LYS A 34 8.01 -18.11 6.07
CA LYS A 34 9.24 -18.90 6.17
C LYS A 34 10.09 -18.68 4.93
N ALA A 35 11.40 -18.52 5.13
CA ALA A 35 12.36 -18.50 4.04
C ALA A 35 12.33 -19.83 3.29
N GLY A 36 12.07 -19.78 1.98
CA GLY A 36 12.31 -20.90 1.07
C GLY A 36 13.80 -21.01 0.70
N PRO A 37 14.17 -21.99 -0.13
CA PRO A 37 15.52 -22.05 -0.68
C PRO A 37 15.86 -20.73 -1.37
N LEU A 38 17.10 -20.24 -1.20
CA LEU A 38 17.57 -19.06 -1.92
C LEU A 38 17.49 -19.33 -3.42
N LEU A 39 16.55 -18.66 -4.08
CA LEU A 39 16.49 -18.63 -5.53
C LEU A 39 17.67 -17.81 -6.05
N SER A 40 18.26 -18.23 -7.17
CA SER A 40 19.29 -17.45 -7.87
C SER A 40 18.86 -15.99 -8.04
N SER A 41 19.82 -15.06 -8.04
CA SER A 41 19.60 -13.61 -8.19
C SER A 41 18.94 -13.19 -9.52
N GLU A 42 18.60 -14.15 -10.38
CA GLU A 42 17.88 -13.95 -11.65
C GLU A 42 16.38 -13.66 -11.48
N LYS A 43 15.80 -13.86 -10.29
CA LYS A 43 14.37 -13.63 -10.07
C LYS A 43 14.12 -12.22 -9.52
N LEU A 44 13.26 -11.46 -10.21
CA LEU A 44 12.79 -10.14 -9.82
C LEU A 44 11.24 -10.14 -9.80
N LEU A 45 10.65 -9.52 -8.79
CA LEU A 45 9.21 -9.24 -8.72
C LEU A 45 8.95 -7.78 -9.06
N VAL A 46 8.06 -7.50 -10.01
CA VAL A 46 7.69 -6.13 -10.40
C VAL A 46 6.20 -5.91 -10.11
N ILE A 47 5.87 -4.89 -9.33
CA ILE A 47 4.48 -4.59 -8.92
C ILE A 47 4.13 -3.13 -9.17
N GLY A 48 2.99 -2.89 -9.80
CA GLY A 48 2.42 -1.55 -10.01
C GLY A 48 1.13 -1.35 -9.20
N ALA A 49 0.96 -0.20 -8.55
CA ALA A 49 -0.27 0.16 -7.86
C ALA A 49 -0.58 1.68 -7.89
N SER A 50 -1.80 2.03 -7.49
CA SER A 50 -2.32 3.41 -7.46
C SER A 50 -3.15 3.61 -6.19
N THR A 51 -4.45 3.92 -6.29
CA THR A 51 -5.34 4.05 -5.12
C THR A 51 -5.35 2.78 -4.27
N GLY A 52 -5.11 2.92 -2.97
CA GLY A 52 -5.06 1.80 -2.01
C GLY A 52 -3.72 1.02 -2.00
N GLY A 53 -2.81 1.32 -2.92
CA GLY A 53 -1.53 0.60 -3.03
C GLY A 53 -0.62 0.75 -1.81
N THR A 54 -0.70 1.86 -1.08
CA THR A 54 0.12 2.10 0.12
C THR A 54 -0.09 1.04 1.20
N GLU A 55 -1.34 0.72 1.52
CA GLU A 55 -1.67 -0.33 2.50
C GLU A 55 -1.49 -1.73 1.92
N ALA A 56 -1.74 -1.91 0.61
CA ALA A 56 -1.50 -3.18 -0.06
C ALA A 56 -0.02 -3.58 -0.01
N PHE A 57 0.91 -2.66 -0.32
CA PHE A 57 2.33 -2.92 -0.24
C PHE A 57 2.79 -3.23 1.19
N ARG A 58 2.29 -2.49 2.19
CA ARG A 58 2.57 -2.85 3.58
C ARG A 58 2.19 -4.30 3.86
N HIS A 59 1.01 -4.74 3.43
CA HIS A 59 0.55 -6.09 3.68
C HIS A 59 1.35 -7.16 2.93
N VAL A 60 1.76 -6.89 1.69
CA VAL A 60 2.52 -7.82 0.85
C VAL A 60 3.99 -7.91 1.28
N LEU A 61 4.61 -6.78 1.66
CA LEU A 61 6.04 -6.71 1.94
C LEU A 61 6.40 -7.04 3.39
N GLN A 62 5.55 -6.69 4.36
CA GLN A 62 5.83 -6.93 5.79
C GLN A 62 6.08 -8.41 6.14
N PRO A 63 5.37 -9.40 5.53
CA PRO A 63 5.66 -10.82 5.71
C PRO A 63 7.00 -11.31 5.16
N LEU A 64 7.62 -10.56 4.23
CA LEU A 64 8.73 -11.09 3.43
C LEU A 64 10.00 -11.26 4.26
N PRO A 65 10.68 -12.43 4.17
CA PRO A 65 11.97 -12.64 4.81
C PRO A 65 13.09 -11.91 4.06
N LEU A 66 14.23 -11.72 4.72
CA LEU A 66 15.45 -11.13 4.13
C LEU A 66 15.96 -11.86 2.89
N SER A 67 15.63 -13.15 2.75
CA SER A 67 15.99 -14.00 1.63
C SER A 67 15.09 -13.82 0.39
N SER A 68 14.17 -12.86 0.41
CA SER A 68 13.27 -12.59 -0.71
C SER A 68 14.04 -12.07 -1.94
N PRO A 69 13.55 -12.36 -3.16
CA PRO A 69 14.12 -11.82 -4.39
C PRO A 69 13.99 -10.29 -4.42
N GLY A 70 14.74 -9.63 -5.32
CA GLY A 70 14.59 -8.21 -5.54
C GLY A 70 13.16 -7.83 -5.96
N ILE A 71 12.68 -6.69 -5.50
CA ILE A 71 11.32 -6.20 -5.77
C ILE A 71 11.39 -4.78 -6.33
N LEU A 72 10.81 -4.57 -7.49
CA LEU A 72 10.64 -3.26 -8.11
C LEU A 72 9.18 -2.81 -8.00
N ILE A 73 8.95 -1.65 -7.41
CA ILE A 73 7.61 -1.12 -7.19
C ILE A 73 7.43 0.20 -7.92
N THR A 74 6.33 0.32 -8.65
CA THR A 74 5.83 1.60 -9.16
C THR A 74 4.50 1.92 -8.48
N GLN A 75 4.45 3.05 -7.79
CA GLN A 75 3.26 3.51 -7.10
C GLN A 75 2.92 4.92 -7.60
N HIS A 76 1.71 5.10 -8.12
CA HIS A 76 1.25 6.42 -8.54
C HIS A 76 1.07 7.32 -7.32
N MET A 77 2.01 8.24 -7.12
CA MET A 77 2.06 9.20 -6.02
C MET A 77 2.69 10.52 -6.50
N PRO A 78 2.32 11.67 -5.90
CA PRO A 78 2.97 12.93 -6.17
C PRO A 78 4.46 12.92 -5.82
N PRO A 79 5.28 13.80 -6.43
CA PRO A 79 6.67 13.96 -6.04
C PRO A 79 6.80 14.30 -4.55
N GLY A 80 7.85 13.76 -3.91
CA GLY A 80 8.11 13.93 -2.47
C GLY A 80 7.44 12.88 -1.57
N PHE A 81 6.29 12.33 -1.96
CA PHE A 81 5.60 11.33 -1.14
C PHE A 81 6.22 9.93 -1.25
N THR A 82 6.87 9.62 -2.37
CA THR A 82 7.50 8.30 -2.62
C THR A 82 8.63 8.02 -1.63
N ARG A 83 9.43 9.03 -1.27
CA ARG A 83 10.50 8.90 -0.25
C ARG A 83 9.92 8.56 1.11
N SER A 84 8.99 9.37 1.61
CA SER A 84 8.35 9.13 2.92
C SER A 84 7.64 7.78 2.97
N PHE A 85 7.11 7.32 1.84
CA PHE A 85 6.50 6.00 1.72
C PHE A 85 7.53 4.86 1.83
N ALA A 86 8.64 4.94 1.10
CA ALA A 86 9.74 3.97 1.21
C ALA A 86 10.30 3.91 2.64
N GLU A 87 10.57 5.07 3.26
CA GLU A 87 11.06 5.16 4.65
C GLU A 87 10.08 4.54 5.65
N ARG A 88 8.77 4.72 5.45
CA ARG A 88 7.74 4.08 6.28
C ARG A 88 7.77 2.56 6.11
N LEU A 89 7.86 2.06 4.88
CA LEU A 89 7.94 0.62 4.62
C LEU A 89 9.22 0.00 5.19
N ASN A 90 10.37 0.68 5.06
CA ASN A 90 11.66 0.25 5.58
C ASN A 90 11.66 0.09 7.11
N LYS A 91 10.84 0.88 7.83
CA LYS A 91 10.65 0.73 9.28
C LYS A 91 9.73 -0.42 9.67
N LEU A 92 8.90 -0.90 8.74
CA LEU A 92 7.86 -1.92 9.00
C LEU A 92 8.25 -3.31 8.50
N CYS A 93 9.09 -3.39 7.45
CA CYS A 93 9.47 -4.64 6.81
C CYS A 93 10.83 -5.13 7.32
N GLN A 94 11.09 -6.43 7.16
CA GLN A 94 12.43 -6.99 7.42
C GLN A 94 13.38 -6.70 6.26
N ILE A 95 12.87 -6.79 5.02
CA ILE A 95 13.60 -6.39 3.82
C ILE A 95 13.90 -4.89 3.84
N SER A 96 15.02 -4.50 3.25
CA SER A 96 15.30 -3.09 2.99
C SER A 96 14.36 -2.58 1.90
N VAL A 97 13.77 -1.41 2.12
CA VAL A 97 12.93 -0.70 1.15
C VAL A 97 13.47 0.69 0.89
#